data_AF-A0A372GEI9-F1
#
_entry.id   AF-A0A372GEI9-F1
#
_cell.length_a   1.000
_cell.length_b   1.000
_cell.length_c   1.000
_cell.angle_alpha   90.00
_cell.angle_beta   90.00
_cell.angle_gamma   90.00
#
_symmetry.space_group_name_H-M   'P 1'
#
loop_
_entity.id
_entity.type
_entity.pdbx_description
1 polymer ?
#
loop_
_entity_poly.entity_id
_entity_poly.type
_entity_poly.pdbx_seq_one_letter_code
_entity_poly.pdbx_strand_id
1 'polypeptide(L)'
;MVPLCVVVVLVPVLWVTGGFEERPKQPVRAAGSGLDLGLFAVTVRDARIGLVDAAFGSKKERFLIVRMRVVNKGKETEPLNTGGLADGVAALTRAGKWVKPEQVEGVAGGAKTDVVQPGLPVEASAMWKMGPADAPQKLTVGLRKWTYGHGFTDSTFNWTVDRENDRLVGRLTLAVSEPQVTRPTPRAKKRARKPRVGRR
;
A
#
# COMPACT_ATOMS: atom_id res chain seq x y z
N MET A 1 -27.90 51.70 -45.65
CA MET A 1 -26.47 51.41 -45.93
C MET A 1 -25.81 51.20 -44.58
N VAL A 2 -25.27 50.06 -44.15
CA VAL A 2 -24.79 48.81 -44.77
C VAL A 2 -25.17 47.66 -43.81
N PRO A 3 -25.54 46.46 -44.30
CA PRO A 3 -26.04 45.34 -43.50
C PRO A 3 -24.89 44.40 -43.07
N LEU A 4 -25.09 43.58 -42.03
CA LEU A 4 -24.34 42.32 -41.91
C LEU A 4 -25.16 41.25 -41.19
N CYS A 5 -25.61 40.29 -41.97
CA CYS A 5 -26.20 39.02 -41.58
C CYS A 5 -25.21 38.18 -40.77
N VAL A 6 -25.67 37.50 -39.72
CA VAL A 6 -25.10 36.19 -39.35
C VAL A 6 -26.23 35.26 -38.90
N VAL A 7 -26.48 34.26 -39.73
CA VAL A 7 -27.26 33.06 -39.45
C VAL A 7 -26.34 32.11 -38.65
N VAL A 8 -26.75 31.67 -37.46
CA VAL A 8 -26.15 30.49 -36.82
C VAL A 8 -27.25 29.52 -36.39
N VAL A 9 -27.02 28.30 -36.85
CA VAL A 9 -27.86 27.10 -36.89
C VAL A 9 -28.25 26.62 -35.48
N LEU A 10 -29.55 26.39 -35.26
CA LEU A 10 -30.06 25.59 -34.15
C LEU A 10 -29.70 24.11 -34.37
N VAL A 11 -28.92 23.51 -33.46
CA VAL A 11 -28.77 22.06 -33.35
C VAL A 11 -29.46 21.61 -32.05
N PRO A 12 -30.58 20.87 -32.11
CA PRO A 12 -31.16 20.27 -30.92
C PRO A 12 -30.37 18.99 -30.59
N VAL A 13 -29.54 19.05 -29.55
CA VAL A 13 -28.86 17.85 -29.02
C VAL A 13 -29.87 17.09 -28.17
N LEU A 14 -30.40 16.00 -28.73
CA LEU A 14 -31.21 14.99 -28.06
C LEU A 14 -30.45 14.41 -26.85
N TRP A 15 -30.94 14.69 -25.64
CA TRP A 15 -30.54 13.97 -24.43
C TRP A 15 -31.55 12.85 -24.16
N VAL A 16 -31.22 11.65 -24.64
CA VAL A 16 -31.83 10.40 -24.17
C VAL A 16 -30.68 9.42 -23.94
N THR A 17 -30.33 9.20 -22.67
CA THR A 17 -30.25 7.89 -21.98
C THR A 17 -29.39 7.98 -20.73
N GLY A 18 -29.99 7.62 -19.59
CA GLY A 18 -29.40 6.69 -18.63
C GLY A 18 -28.23 7.16 -17.78
N GLY A 19 -28.55 7.66 -16.58
CA GLY A 19 -27.60 7.81 -15.50
C GLY A 19 -26.93 6.48 -15.15
N PHE A 20 -25.66 6.37 -15.50
CA PHE A 20 -24.72 5.48 -14.84
C PHE A 20 -23.77 6.43 -14.10
N GLU A 21 -23.88 6.49 -12.78
CA GLU A 21 -22.87 7.16 -11.95
C GLU A 21 -21.53 6.48 -12.24
N GLU A 22 -20.69 7.13 -13.05
CA GLU A 22 -19.28 6.80 -13.16
C GLU A 22 -18.70 6.94 -11.75
N ARG A 23 -18.43 5.80 -11.10
CA ARG A 23 -17.65 5.77 -9.86
C ARG A 23 -16.40 6.61 -10.11
N PRO A 24 -16.11 7.64 -9.29
CA PRO A 24 -15.01 8.56 -9.55
C PRO A 24 -13.73 7.75 -9.79
N LYS A 25 -13.20 7.85 -11.02
CA LYS A 25 -11.95 7.20 -11.47
C LYS A 25 -10.80 7.84 -10.69
N GLN A 26 -10.60 7.38 -9.45
CA GLN A 26 -9.46 7.78 -8.64
C GLN A 26 -8.17 7.40 -9.38
N PRO A 27 -7.13 8.24 -9.32
CA PRO A 27 -5.96 8.07 -10.17
C PRO A 27 -5.23 6.77 -9.82
N VAL A 28 -5.16 5.86 -10.81
CA VAL A 28 -4.29 4.68 -10.76
C VAL A 28 -2.86 5.18 -10.92
N ARG A 29 -2.03 4.99 -9.89
CA ARG A 29 -0.62 5.42 -9.89
C ARG A 29 0.31 4.22 -9.93
N ALA A 30 1.41 4.36 -10.68
CA ALA A 30 2.44 3.33 -10.73
C ALA A 30 3.17 3.20 -9.39
N ALA A 31 3.51 1.97 -9.01
CA ALA A 31 4.43 1.73 -7.90
C ALA A 31 5.76 2.45 -8.11
N GLY A 32 6.41 2.88 -7.04
CA GLY A 32 7.69 3.59 -7.07
C GLY A 32 7.58 5.11 -7.18
N SER A 33 6.39 5.66 -7.44
CA SER A 33 6.17 7.11 -7.39
C SER A 33 5.90 7.57 -5.95
N GLY A 34 6.53 8.67 -5.53
CA GLY A 34 6.24 9.31 -4.25
C GLY A 34 4.87 9.98 -4.28
N LEU A 35 4.07 9.74 -3.23
CA LEU A 35 2.74 10.29 -3.06
C LEU A 35 2.69 11.13 -1.78
N ASP A 36 2.26 12.38 -1.93
CA ASP A 36 2.10 13.31 -0.84
C ASP A 36 0.72 13.15 -0.20
N LEU A 37 0.70 12.64 1.03
CA LEU A 37 -0.50 12.42 1.81
C LEU A 37 -0.81 13.59 2.75
N GLY A 38 -0.04 14.69 2.71
CA GLY A 38 -0.13 15.77 3.69
C GLY A 38 0.89 15.59 4.81
N LEU A 39 0.56 14.77 5.80
CA LEU A 39 1.45 14.43 6.92
C LEU A 39 2.63 13.55 6.48
N PHE A 40 2.40 12.62 5.57
CA PHE A 40 3.42 11.69 5.09
C PHE A 40 3.66 11.84 3.60
N ALA A 41 4.92 11.75 3.17
CA ALA A 41 5.27 11.38 1.81
C ALA A 41 5.55 9.87 1.75
N VAL A 42 4.82 9.14 0.91
CA VAL A 42 4.87 7.67 0.83
C VAL A 42 5.25 7.23 -0.58
N THR A 43 6.26 6.38 -0.68
CA THR A 43 6.62 5.69 -1.92
C THR A 43 6.42 4.19 -1.74
N VAL A 44 5.38 3.65 -2.38
CA VAL A 44 5.10 2.21 -2.35
C VAL A 44 6.04 1.48 -3.31
N ARG A 45 6.73 0.44 -2.86
CA ARG A 45 7.74 -0.28 -3.66
C ARG A 45 7.19 -1.55 -4.27
N ASP A 46 6.74 -2.48 -3.43
CA ASP A 46 6.31 -3.81 -3.87
C ASP A 46 5.38 -4.45 -2.84
N ALA A 47 4.70 -5.51 -3.27
CA ALA A 47 3.89 -6.38 -2.44
C ALA A 47 4.37 -7.82 -2.56
N ARG A 48 4.40 -8.53 -1.43
CA ARG A 48 4.76 -9.95 -1.38
C ARG A 48 3.99 -10.67 -0.29
N ILE A 49 3.89 -11.99 -0.40
CA ILE A 49 3.43 -12.85 0.68
C ILE A 49 4.65 -13.29 1.49
N GLY A 50 4.57 -13.22 2.81
CA GLY A 50 5.63 -13.63 3.72
C GLY A 50 5.09 -14.28 4.99
N LEU A 51 5.99 -14.96 5.71
CA LEU A 51 5.72 -15.43 7.06
C LEU A 51 6.28 -14.42 8.06
N VAL A 52 5.43 -13.94 8.96
CA VAL A 52 5.78 -12.97 10.01
C VAL A 52 5.35 -13.56 11.35
N ASP A 53 6.09 -13.25 12.40
CA ASP A 53 5.70 -13.61 13.75
C ASP A 53 4.38 -12.89 14.10
N ALA A 54 3.39 -13.63 14.58
CA ALA A 54 2.12 -13.03 14.97
C ALA A 54 2.34 -12.01 16.09
N ALA A 55 1.50 -10.97 16.12
CA ALA A 55 1.53 -9.97 17.20
C ALA A 55 1.37 -10.58 18.61
N PHE A 56 0.79 -11.79 18.72
CA PHE A 56 0.68 -12.55 19.95
C PHE A 56 1.16 -14.01 19.74
N GLY A 57 2.34 -14.34 20.29
CA GLY A 57 2.89 -15.70 20.33
C GLY A 57 3.99 -15.98 19.31
N SER A 58 4.56 -17.18 19.36
CA SER A 58 5.67 -17.64 18.51
C SER A 58 5.23 -18.31 17.20
N LYS A 59 3.94 -18.19 16.85
CA LYS A 59 3.40 -18.78 15.63
C LYS A 59 3.65 -17.85 14.46
N LYS A 60 4.32 -18.38 13.43
CA LYS A 60 4.45 -17.69 12.15
C LYS A 60 3.14 -17.76 11.38
N GLU A 61 2.66 -16.60 10.97
CA GLU A 61 1.43 -16.46 10.19
C GLU A 61 1.74 -15.88 8.81
N ARG A 62 0.86 -16.15 7.84
CA ARG A 62 0.99 -15.62 6.48
C ARG A 62 0.45 -14.20 6.44
N PHE A 63 1.26 -13.29 5.94
CA PHE A 63 0.89 -11.91 5.72
C PHE A 63 1.13 -11.51 4.27
N LEU A 64 0.24 -10.66 3.78
CA LEU A 64 0.47 -9.84 2.61
C LEU A 64 1.21 -8.59 3.06
N ILE A 65 2.46 -8.43 2.62
CA ILE A 65 3.38 -7.40 3.08
C ILE A 65 3.58 -6.41 1.94
N VAL A 66 3.25 -5.14 2.18
CA VAL A 66 3.52 -4.03 1.27
C VAL A 66 4.68 -3.23 1.83
N ARG A 67 5.77 -3.18 1.06
CA ARG A 67 6.96 -2.39 1.42
C ARG A 67 6.84 -0.98 0.87
N MET A 68 7.12 0.00 1.71
CA MET A 68 7.06 1.41 1.36
C MET A 68 8.14 2.21 2.06
N ARG A 69 8.57 3.30 1.42
CA ARG A 69 9.38 4.33 2.06
C ARG A 69 8.48 5.45 2.52
N VAL A 70 8.63 5.89 3.75
CA VAL A 70 7.77 6.88 4.39
C VAL A 70 8.63 7.99 4.96
N VAL A 71 8.25 9.23 4.68
CA VAL A 71 8.87 10.42 5.26
C VAL A 71 7.78 11.22 5.94
N ASN A 72 7.97 11.52 7.23
CA ASN A 72 7.09 12.42 7.96
C ASN A 72 7.41 13.87 7.58
N LYS A 73 6.41 14.59 7.08
CA LYS A 73 6.48 16.00 6.68
C LYS A 73 6.00 16.97 7.77
N GLY A 74 5.45 16.43 8.85
CA GLY A 74 5.08 17.17 10.05
C GLY A 74 6.30 17.64 10.83
N LYS A 75 6.04 18.36 11.93
CA LYS A 75 7.07 18.86 12.85
C LYS A 75 7.30 17.95 14.05
N GLU A 76 6.37 17.04 14.30
CA GLU A 76 6.37 16.13 15.44
C GLU A 76 6.68 14.72 15.00
N THR A 77 7.14 13.89 15.92
CA THR A 77 7.34 12.46 15.66
C THR A 77 5.99 11.75 15.62
N GLU A 78 5.76 10.96 14.58
CA GLU A 78 4.47 10.30 14.36
C GLU A 78 4.59 8.78 14.46
N PRO A 79 3.60 8.08 15.02
CA PRO A 79 3.61 6.63 15.08
C PRO A 79 3.43 5.99 13.69
N LEU A 80 3.88 4.75 13.53
CA LEU A 80 3.61 3.94 12.34
C LEU A 80 2.28 3.18 12.45
N ASN A 81 1.87 2.84 13.67
CA ASN A 81 0.66 2.06 13.95
C ASN A 81 -0.53 2.99 14.24
N THR A 82 -1.35 2.68 15.25
CA THR A 82 -2.56 3.43 15.61
C THR A 82 -2.29 4.92 15.75
N GLY A 83 -3.13 5.75 15.10
CA GLY A 83 -3.01 7.20 15.13
C GLY A 83 -2.01 7.77 14.12
N GLY A 84 -1.30 6.91 13.38
CA GLY A 84 -0.31 7.33 12.39
C GLY A 84 -0.44 6.57 11.07
N LEU A 85 0.67 6.19 10.45
CA LEU A 85 0.70 5.68 9.07
C LEU A 85 -0.35 4.58 8.79
N ALA A 86 -0.58 3.64 9.71
CA ALA A 86 -1.55 2.55 9.55
C ALA A 86 -2.97 3.04 9.24
N ASP A 87 -3.37 4.21 9.73
CA ASP A 87 -4.70 4.77 9.45
C ASP A 87 -4.79 5.38 8.05
N GLY A 88 -3.64 5.79 7.49
CA GLY A 88 -3.49 6.35 6.15
C GLY A 88 -3.39 5.32 5.02
N VAL A 89 -3.25 4.03 5.34
CA VAL A 89 -3.05 2.95 4.36
C VAL A 89 -4.18 1.93 4.43
N ALA A 90 -4.68 1.50 3.28
CA ALA A 90 -5.67 0.44 3.19
C ALA A 90 -5.45 -0.49 1.99
N ALA A 91 -5.89 -1.73 2.10
CA ALA A 91 -5.97 -2.67 0.99
C ALA A 91 -7.43 -2.89 0.55
N LEU A 92 -7.67 -2.96 -0.76
CA LEU A 92 -8.97 -3.29 -1.31
C LEU A 92 -9.17 -4.81 -1.31
N THR A 93 -10.18 -5.27 -0.59
CA THR A 93 -10.59 -6.68 -0.57
C THR A 93 -11.36 -7.07 -1.83
N ARG A 94 -11.49 -8.37 -2.10
CA ARG A 94 -12.34 -8.88 -3.18
C ARG A 94 -13.81 -8.47 -3.03
N ALA A 95 -14.27 -8.25 -1.80
CA ALA A 95 -15.62 -7.75 -1.49
C ALA A 95 -15.79 -6.25 -1.74
N GLY A 96 -14.76 -5.55 -2.25
CA GLY A 96 -14.79 -4.12 -2.50
C GLY A 96 -14.62 -3.24 -1.26
N LYS A 97 -14.26 -3.83 -0.11
CA LYS A 97 -14.04 -3.09 1.14
C LYS A 97 -12.59 -2.72 1.33
N TRP A 98 -12.32 -1.50 1.81
CA TRP A 98 -11.00 -1.06 2.23
C TRP A 98 -10.72 -1.50 3.67
N VAL A 99 -9.61 -2.22 3.86
CA VAL A 99 -9.21 -2.75 5.17
C VAL A 99 -7.84 -2.19 5.55
N LYS A 100 -7.71 -1.67 6.78
CA LYS A 100 -6.43 -1.19 7.31
C LYS A 100 -5.47 -2.36 7.58
N PRO A 101 -4.15 -2.16 7.55
CA PRO A 101 -3.21 -3.20 7.95
C PRO A 101 -3.42 -3.58 9.43
N GLU A 102 -3.23 -4.85 9.78
CA GLU A 102 -3.22 -5.29 11.18
C GLU A 102 -1.94 -4.85 11.89
N GLN A 103 -0.83 -4.72 11.16
CA GLN A 103 0.46 -4.30 11.71
C GLN A 103 1.24 -3.47 10.70
N VAL A 104 1.98 -2.49 11.24
CA VAL A 104 3.02 -1.78 10.51
C VAL A 104 4.34 -1.90 11.27
N GLU A 105 5.38 -2.36 10.58
CA GLU A 105 6.76 -2.37 11.09
C GLU A 105 7.61 -1.37 10.33
N GLY A 106 8.48 -0.64 11.03
CA GLY A 106 9.44 0.29 10.44
C GLY A 106 10.88 -0.14 10.66
N VAL A 107 11.74 0.22 9.70
CA VAL A 107 13.19 0.14 9.83
C VAL A 107 13.82 1.48 9.44
N ALA A 108 14.63 2.04 10.32
CA ALA A 108 15.41 3.26 10.10
C ALA A 108 16.87 2.98 10.41
N GLY A 109 17.78 3.25 9.46
CA GLY A 109 19.22 3.00 9.65
C GLY A 109 19.58 1.54 9.99
N GLY A 110 18.73 0.57 9.64
CA GLY A 110 18.92 -0.85 9.97
C GLY A 110 18.34 -1.29 11.31
N ALA A 111 17.82 -0.38 12.13
CA ALA A 111 17.17 -0.69 13.40
C ALA A 111 15.64 -0.65 13.26
N LYS A 112 14.94 -1.53 14.01
CA LYS A 112 13.48 -1.51 14.09
C LYS A 112 13.01 -0.21 14.75
N THR A 113 11.91 0.34 14.25
CA THR A 113 11.24 1.50 14.82
C THR A 113 9.73 1.40 14.63
N ASP A 114 9.00 2.00 15.55
CA ASP A 114 7.55 2.15 15.57
C ASP A 114 7.10 3.58 15.27
N VAL A 115 8.04 4.48 14.98
CA VAL A 115 7.80 5.90 14.73
C VAL A 115 8.52 6.42 13.48
N VAL A 116 8.08 7.58 12.99
CA VAL A 116 8.71 8.32 11.89
C VAL A 116 9.00 9.74 12.37
N GLN A 117 10.29 10.05 12.51
CA GLN A 117 10.73 11.40 12.85
C GLN A 117 10.59 12.36 11.66
N PRO A 118 10.40 13.66 11.90
CA PRO A 118 10.36 14.68 10.84
C PRO A 118 11.54 14.60 9.87
N GLY A 119 11.25 14.52 8.57
CA GLY A 119 12.24 14.52 7.49
C GLY A 119 13.08 13.24 7.36
N LEU A 120 13.02 12.32 8.32
CA LEU A 120 13.81 11.09 8.28
C LEU A 120 13.02 9.95 7.61
N PRO A 121 13.57 9.34 6.54
CA PRO A 121 12.90 8.25 5.86
C PRO A 121 12.94 6.96 6.68
N VAL A 122 11.80 6.30 6.76
CA VAL A 122 11.62 4.97 7.35
C VAL A 122 11.17 4.01 6.25
N GLU A 123 11.78 2.83 6.19
CA GLU A 123 11.28 1.72 5.38
C GLU A 123 10.21 1.00 6.19
N ALA A 124 8.95 1.22 5.82
CA ALA A 124 7.78 0.66 6.48
C ALA A 124 7.23 -0.56 5.73
N SER A 125 6.69 -1.51 6.47
CA SER A 125 6.00 -2.69 5.97
C SER A 125 4.59 -2.71 6.54
N ALA A 126 3.59 -2.41 5.71
CA ALA A 126 2.18 -2.55 6.07
C ALA A 126 1.74 -3.98 5.77
N MET A 127 1.10 -4.64 6.74
CA MET A 127 0.86 -6.08 6.70
C MET A 127 -0.61 -6.40 6.87
N TRP A 128 -1.13 -7.25 5.98
CA TRP A 128 -2.47 -7.81 6.05
C TRP A 128 -2.44 -9.29 6.36
N LYS A 129 -3.10 -9.72 7.44
CA LYS A 129 -3.17 -11.15 7.78
C LYS A 129 -3.96 -11.90 6.72
N MET A 130 -3.40 -13.01 6.25
CA MET A 130 -3.99 -13.83 5.19
C MET A 130 -4.64 -15.08 5.75
N GLY A 131 -5.81 -15.43 5.20
CA GLY A 131 -6.38 -16.75 5.39
C GLY A 131 -5.52 -17.85 4.73
N PRO A 132 -5.68 -19.11 5.12
CA PRO A 132 -4.88 -20.22 4.61
C PRO A 132 -5.01 -20.42 3.08
N ALA A 133 -6.15 -20.04 2.50
CA ALA A 133 -6.44 -20.13 1.07
C ALA A 133 -6.22 -18.82 0.29
N ASP A 134 -5.82 -17.74 0.96
CA ASP A 134 -5.63 -16.45 0.30
C ASP A 134 -4.25 -16.37 -0.35
N ALA A 135 -4.24 -16.15 -1.66
CA ALA A 135 -3.04 -15.86 -2.47
C ALA A 135 -3.43 -14.99 -3.68
N PRO A 136 -3.70 -13.68 -3.47
CA PRO A 136 -4.04 -12.80 -4.57
C PRO A 136 -2.80 -12.56 -5.43
N GLN A 137 -2.94 -12.62 -6.76
CA GLN A 137 -1.87 -12.25 -7.69
C GLN A 137 -1.68 -10.73 -7.80
N LYS A 138 -2.73 -9.97 -7.46
CA LYS A 138 -2.74 -8.51 -7.48
C LYS A 138 -3.34 -7.96 -6.20
N LEU A 139 -2.76 -6.89 -5.69
CA LEU A 139 -3.24 -6.14 -4.53
C LEU A 139 -3.50 -4.71 -4.96
N THR A 140 -4.64 -4.13 -4.59
CA THR A 140 -4.84 -2.69 -4.71
C THR A 140 -4.69 -2.03 -3.35
N VAL A 141 -3.74 -1.12 -3.24
CA VAL A 141 -3.46 -0.32 -2.05
C VAL A 141 -4.03 1.09 -2.25
N GLY A 142 -4.74 1.58 -1.25
CA GLY A 142 -5.25 2.93 -1.17
C GLY A 142 -4.46 3.73 -0.14
N LEU A 143 -4.10 4.96 -0.49
CA LEU A 143 -3.46 5.90 0.42
C LEU A 143 -4.40 7.08 0.66
N ARG A 144 -4.71 7.36 1.93
CA ARG A 144 -5.63 8.41 2.36
C ARG A 144 -4.92 9.73 2.58
N LYS A 145 -5.67 10.82 2.44
CA LYS A 145 -5.19 12.18 2.71
C LYS A 145 -5.24 12.46 4.21
N TRP A 146 -4.17 13.08 4.71
CA TRP A 146 -4.11 13.71 6.01
C TRP A 146 -4.35 15.19 5.88
N THR A 147 -5.16 15.72 6.79
CA THR A 147 -5.49 17.14 6.87
C THR A 147 -5.12 17.66 8.24
N TYR A 148 -4.37 18.75 8.26
CA TYR A 148 -4.10 19.49 9.50
C TYR A 148 -5.20 20.51 9.69
N GLY A 149 -5.86 20.49 10.84
CA GLY A 149 -6.99 21.37 11.11
C GLY A 149 -7.30 21.43 12.59
N HIS A 150 -8.35 22.16 12.93
CA HIS A 150 -8.84 22.23 14.30
C HIS A 150 -9.24 20.83 14.78
N GLY A 151 -8.78 20.50 15.98
CA GLY A 151 -9.22 19.34 16.72
C GLY A 151 -10.65 19.53 17.24
N PHE A 152 -11.09 18.62 18.10
CA PHE A 152 -12.43 18.66 18.68
C PHE A 152 -12.70 19.96 19.47
N THR A 153 -11.65 20.57 20.01
CA THR A 153 -11.71 21.88 20.68
C THR A 153 -11.12 22.95 19.78
N ASP A 154 -11.70 24.15 19.78
CA ASP A 154 -11.25 25.28 18.94
C ASP A 154 -9.78 25.69 19.17
N SER A 155 -9.18 25.30 20.30
CA SER A 155 -7.81 25.64 20.69
C SER A 155 -6.75 24.58 20.36
N THR A 156 -7.12 23.42 19.80
CA THR A 156 -6.15 22.37 19.44
C THR A 156 -6.13 22.19 17.93
N PHE A 157 -4.96 21.89 17.38
CA PHE A 157 -4.80 21.51 15.97
C PHE A 157 -4.17 20.13 15.91
N ASN A 158 -4.72 19.26 15.08
CA ASN A 158 -4.22 17.91 14.92
C ASN A 158 -4.30 17.45 13.46
N TRP A 159 -3.48 16.44 13.16
CA TRP A 159 -3.58 15.72 11.91
C TRP A 159 -4.74 14.74 11.98
N THR A 160 -5.60 14.77 10.96
CA THR A 160 -6.75 13.88 10.84
C THR A 160 -6.74 13.19 9.48
N VAL A 161 -7.25 11.97 9.45
CA VAL A 161 -7.39 11.16 8.23
C VAL A 161 -8.85 10.75 8.06
N ASP A 162 -9.40 10.97 6.87
CA ASP A 162 -10.76 10.57 6.56
C ASP A 162 -10.82 9.07 6.29
N ARG A 163 -11.36 8.31 7.25
CA ARG A 163 -11.44 6.85 7.20
C ARG A 163 -12.69 6.35 6.47
N GLU A 164 -13.71 7.19 6.32
CA GLU A 164 -15.06 6.78 5.92
C GLU A 164 -15.40 7.13 4.47
N ASN A 165 -14.93 8.26 3.93
CA ASN A 165 -15.40 8.75 2.63
C ASN A 165 -14.66 8.20 1.41
N ASP A 166 -13.93 7.08 1.52
CA ASP A 166 -13.13 6.48 0.44
C ASP A 166 -12.22 7.48 -0.32
N ARG A 167 -11.92 8.63 0.29
CA ARG A 167 -11.11 9.70 -0.31
C ARG A 167 -9.64 9.31 -0.27
N LEU A 168 -9.18 8.74 -1.39
CA LEU A 168 -7.79 8.35 -1.56
C LEU A 168 -7.04 9.39 -2.39
N VAL A 169 -5.82 9.71 -1.95
CA VAL A 169 -4.83 10.47 -2.72
C VAL A 169 -4.32 9.64 -3.90
N GLY A 170 -4.24 8.32 -3.73
CA GLY A 170 -3.83 7.41 -4.78
C GLY A 170 -4.29 5.98 -4.56
N ARG A 171 -4.57 5.30 -5.67
CA ARG A 171 -4.77 3.85 -5.74
C ARG A 171 -3.62 3.24 -6.52
N LEU A 172 -2.97 2.23 -5.95
CA LEU A 172 -1.86 1.53 -6.59
C LEU A 172 -2.19 0.05 -6.68
N THR A 173 -2.18 -0.50 -7.89
CA THR A 173 -2.32 -1.95 -8.09
C THR A 173 -0.93 -2.55 -8.26
N LEU A 174 -0.57 -3.44 -7.34
CA LEU A 174 0.71 -4.12 -7.25
C LEU A 174 0.55 -5.57 -7.67
N ALA A 175 1.51 -6.10 -8.42
CA ALA A 175 1.70 -7.55 -8.53
C ALA A 175 2.21 -8.09 -7.19
N VAL A 176 1.64 -9.19 -6.73
CA VAL A 176 2.02 -9.81 -5.46
C VAL A 176 2.96 -10.98 -5.75
N SER A 177 4.17 -10.89 -5.22
CA SER A 177 5.13 -11.99 -5.32
C SER A 177 4.83 -13.07 -4.28
N GLU A 178 4.84 -14.34 -4.70
CA GLU A 178 4.75 -15.48 -3.78
C GLU A 178 6.02 -15.61 -2.93
N PRO A 179 5.92 -16.26 -1.75
CA PRO A 179 7.11 -16.58 -0.96
C PRO A 179 8.00 -17.49 -1.79
N GLN A 180 9.25 -17.09 -2.02
CA GLN A 180 10.26 -17.99 -2.56
C GLN A 180 10.50 -19.09 -1.51
N VAL A 181 9.79 -20.21 -1.62
CA VAL A 181 10.19 -21.43 -0.91
C VAL A 181 11.49 -21.86 -1.57
N THR A 182 12.62 -21.63 -0.90
CA THR A 182 13.89 -22.25 -1.27
C THR A 182 13.69 -23.76 -1.20
N ARG A 183 13.33 -24.39 -2.32
CA ARG A 183 13.40 -25.85 -2.42
C ARG A 183 14.86 -26.21 -2.17
N PRO A 184 15.17 -27.04 -1.16
CA PRO A 184 16.54 -27.52 -1.01
C PRO A 184 16.92 -28.22 -2.31
N THR A 185 17.96 -27.72 -2.98
CA THR A 185 18.57 -28.38 -4.13
C THR A 185 18.84 -29.83 -3.72
N PRO A 186 18.37 -30.85 -4.47
CA PRO A 186 18.72 -32.23 -4.17
C PRO A 186 20.24 -32.33 -4.15
N ARG A 187 20.82 -32.53 -2.96
CA ARG A 187 22.25 -32.69 -2.78
C ARG A 187 22.64 -33.92 -3.60
N ALA A 188 23.32 -33.72 -4.73
CA ALA A 188 23.77 -34.80 -5.58
C ALA A 188 24.57 -35.79 -4.71
N LYS A 189 24.05 -37.01 -4.53
CA LYS A 189 24.78 -38.10 -3.87
C LYS A 189 26.07 -38.31 -4.67
N LYS A 190 27.21 -37.83 -4.15
CA LYS A 190 28.53 -38.24 -4.65
C LYS A 190 28.58 -39.76 -4.55
N ARG A 191 28.47 -40.44 -5.69
CA ARG A 191 28.73 -41.88 -5.80
C ARG A 191 30.17 -42.10 -5.32
N ALA A 192 30.33 -42.77 -4.18
CA ALA A 192 31.63 -43.22 -3.71
C ALA A 192 32.22 -44.16 -4.77
N ARG A 193 33.33 -43.76 -5.38
CA ARG A 193 34.13 -44.61 -6.28
C ARG A 193 34.78 -45.69 -5.41
N LYS A 194 34.40 -46.95 -5.64
CA LYS A 194 35.02 -48.12 -5.00
C LYS A 194 36.51 -48.18 -5.38
N PRO A 195 37.45 -48.32 -4.45
CA PRO A 195 38.85 -48.50 -4.80
C PRO A 195 39.05 -49.87 -5.46
N ARG A 196 39.69 -49.85 -6.64
CA ARG A 196 40.07 -51.05 -7.39
C ARG A 196 41.34 -51.59 -6.75
N VAL A 197 41.21 -52.69 -6.01
CA VAL A 197 42.36 -53.41 -5.44
C VAL A 197 43.19 -53.99 -6.59
N GLY A 198 44.40 -53.47 -6.77
CA GLY A 198 45.39 -54.03 -7.68
C GLY A 198 45.96 -55.31 -7.06
N ARG A 199 45.77 -56.43 -7.76
CA ARG A 199 46.62 -57.61 -7.62
C ARG A 199 47.86 -57.38 -8.49
N ARG A 200 49.04 -57.41 -7.87
CA ARG A 200 50.24 -58.12 -8.32
C ARG A 200 51.29 -58.07 -7.22
#